data_AF-W1XLB4-F1
#
_entry.id   AF-W1XLB4-F1
#
_cell.length_a   1.000
_cell.length_b   1.000
_cell.length_c   1.000
_cell.angle_alpha   90.00
_cell.angle_beta   90.00
_cell.angle_gamma   90.00
#
_symmetry.space_group_name_H-M   'P 1'
#
loop_
_entity.id
_entity.type
_entity.pdbx_description
1 polymer ?
#
loop_
_entity_poly.entity_id
_entity_poly.type
_entity_poly.pdbx_seq_one_letter_code
_entity_poly.pdbx_strand_id
1 'polypeptide(L)'
;KGPSIMPGGQKEAYELVAPILTKIAAVAEDGEPCVTYIGADGAGHYVKMVHNGIEYGDMQLIAEAYSLLKGGLNLTNEELAQTFTEWNNGELSSYLIDITKDIFTKKDEDGDRK
;
A
#
# COMPACT_ATOMS: atom_id res chain seq x y z
N LYS A 1 -5.99 -10.89 -9.52
CA LYS A 1 -5.17 -10.44 -8.36
C LYS A 1 -3.78 -11.01 -8.55
N GLY A 2 -2.73 -10.24 -8.25
CA GLY A 2 -1.33 -10.63 -8.33
C GLY A 2 -0.47 -9.65 -7.52
N PRO A 3 0.81 -9.95 -7.24
CA PRO A 3 1.71 -9.02 -6.57
C PRO A 3 2.42 -8.07 -7.55
N SER A 4 3.06 -7.03 -7.03
CA SER A 4 4.13 -6.32 -7.74
C SER A 4 5.43 -7.13 -7.62
N ILE A 5 6.16 -7.29 -8.73
CA ILE A 5 7.38 -8.11 -8.81
C ILE A 5 8.53 -7.26 -9.38
N MET A 6 9.65 -7.24 -8.67
CA MET A 6 10.79 -6.35 -8.97
C MET A 6 12.07 -7.17 -9.22
N PRO A 7 12.17 -7.92 -10.33
CA PRO A 7 13.34 -8.74 -10.61
C PRO A 7 14.59 -7.91 -10.93
N GLY A 8 15.72 -8.32 -10.35
CA GLY A 8 17.06 -7.87 -10.72
C GLY A 8 18.01 -9.05 -10.87
N GLY A 9 19.15 -8.85 -11.51
CA GLY A 9 20.16 -9.89 -11.73
C GLY A 9 20.66 -9.93 -13.17
N GLN A 10 20.88 -11.13 -13.71
CA GLN A 10 21.27 -11.31 -15.10
C GLN A 10 20.07 -11.06 -16.02
N LYS A 11 20.26 -10.29 -17.10
CA LYS A 11 19.19 -9.95 -18.04
C LYS A 11 18.66 -11.20 -18.75
N GLU A 12 19.56 -12.09 -19.14
CA GLU A 12 19.26 -13.33 -19.84
C GLU A 12 18.43 -14.27 -18.96
N ALA A 13 18.74 -14.33 -17.66
CA ALA A 13 17.96 -15.11 -16.71
C ALA A 13 16.53 -14.53 -16.52
N TYR A 14 16.40 -13.20 -16.48
CA TYR A 14 15.09 -12.56 -16.45
C TYR A 14 14.25 -12.91 -17.68
N GLU A 15 14.83 -12.86 -18.89
CA GLU A 15 14.11 -13.17 -20.13
C GLU A 15 13.51 -14.58 -20.14
N LEU A 16 14.21 -15.56 -19.53
CA LEU A 16 13.70 -16.92 -19.39
C LEU A 16 12.47 -17.02 -18.48
N VAL A 17 12.42 -16.22 -17.40
CA VAL A 17 11.33 -16.28 -16.40
C VAL A 17 10.24 -15.23 -16.62
N ALA A 18 10.50 -14.20 -17.42
CA ALA A 18 9.60 -13.08 -17.68
C ALA A 18 8.18 -13.53 -18.08
N PRO A 19 7.97 -14.53 -18.97
CA PRO A 19 6.63 -14.96 -19.33
C PRO A 19 5.80 -15.47 -18.14
N ILE A 20 6.44 -16.07 -17.14
CA ILE A 20 5.78 -16.54 -15.92
C ILE A 20 5.51 -15.36 -14.99
N LEU A 21 6.52 -14.53 -14.74
CA LEU A 21 6.40 -13.38 -13.84
C LEU A 21 5.32 -12.40 -14.31
N THR A 22 5.26 -12.11 -15.61
CA THR A 22 4.23 -11.27 -16.22
C THR A 22 2.83 -11.86 -16.06
N LYS A 23 2.65 -13.17 -16.19
CA LYS A 23 1.33 -13.82 -16.05
C LYS A 23 0.77 -13.79 -14.64
N ILE A 24 1.64 -13.77 -13.62
CA ILE A 24 1.22 -13.82 -12.21
C ILE A 24 1.18 -12.45 -11.54
N ALA A 25 1.80 -11.42 -12.14
CA ALA A 25 1.83 -10.07 -11.60
C ALA A 25 0.43 -9.44 -11.54
N ALA A 26 0.27 -8.43 -10.67
CA ALA A 26 -0.86 -7.51 -10.77
C ALA A 26 -0.87 -6.83 -12.15
N VAL A 27 -2.04 -6.36 -12.60
CA VAL A 27 -2.18 -5.55 -13.80
C VAL A 27 -2.73 -4.20 -13.37
N ALA A 28 -2.05 -3.12 -13.74
CA ALA A 28 -2.44 -1.76 -13.43
C ALA A 28 -3.62 -1.31 -14.30
N GLU A 29 -4.20 -0.14 -13.99
CA GLU A 29 -5.40 0.38 -14.68
C GLU A 29 -5.14 0.69 -16.17
N ASP A 30 -3.90 1.00 -16.51
CA ASP A 30 -3.44 1.20 -17.90
C ASP A 30 -3.24 -0.12 -18.68
N GLY A 31 -3.43 -1.26 -18.02
CA GLY A 31 -3.30 -2.59 -18.61
C GLY A 31 -1.88 -3.18 -18.52
N GLU A 32 -0.91 -2.44 -17.97
CA GLU A 32 0.46 -2.93 -17.86
C GLU A 32 0.65 -3.85 -16.63
N PRO A 33 1.37 -4.97 -16.77
CA PRO A 33 1.68 -5.85 -15.65
C PRO A 33 2.68 -5.17 -14.70
N CYS A 34 2.47 -5.30 -13.39
CA CYS A 34 3.34 -4.76 -12.34
C CYS A 34 4.61 -5.60 -12.17
N VAL A 35 5.36 -5.78 -13.26
CA VAL A 35 6.68 -6.39 -13.28
C VAL A 35 7.55 -5.75 -14.35
N THR A 36 8.79 -5.46 -14.01
CA THR A 36 9.78 -4.99 -14.97
C THR A 36 11.18 -5.40 -14.53
N TYR A 37 12.09 -5.58 -15.48
CA TYR A 37 13.49 -5.80 -15.15
C TYR A 37 14.09 -4.52 -14.58
N ILE A 38 14.42 -4.54 -13.29
CA ILE A 38 14.87 -3.38 -12.55
C ILE A 38 16.32 -3.03 -12.88
N GLY A 39 17.20 -4.03 -12.98
CA GLY A 39 18.61 -3.82 -13.22
C GLY A 39 19.49 -5.00 -12.84
N ALA A 40 20.80 -4.81 -12.95
CA ALA A 40 21.78 -5.81 -12.61
C ALA A 40 21.80 -6.16 -11.10
N ASP A 41 22.37 -7.31 -10.78
CA ASP A 41 22.69 -7.73 -9.41
C ASP A 41 21.49 -7.61 -8.45
N GLY A 42 21.67 -6.92 -7.32
CA GLY A 42 20.67 -6.75 -6.27
C GLY A 42 19.66 -5.63 -6.50
N ALA A 43 19.59 -5.02 -7.69
CA ALA A 43 18.75 -3.83 -7.93
C ALA A 43 17.27 -4.05 -7.58
N GLY A 44 16.73 -5.22 -7.91
CA GLY A 44 15.36 -5.60 -7.56
C GLY A 44 15.08 -5.63 -6.06
N HIS A 45 16.00 -6.21 -5.28
CA HIS A 45 15.93 -6.21 -3.82
C HIS A 45 16.07 -4.80 -3.24
N TYR A 46 16.92 -3.96 -3.84
CA TYR A 46 17.07 -2.58 -3.41
C TYR A 46 15.78 -1.77 -3.62
N VAL A 47 15.13 -1.89 -4.77
CA VAL A 47 13.83 -1.23 -5.00
C VAL A 47 12.78 -1.74 -4.02
N LYS A 48 12.76 -3.05 -3.70
CA LYS A 48 11.86 -3.58 -2.67
C LYS A 48 12.15 -3.00 -1.27
N MET A 49 13.43 -2.87 -0.91
CA MET A 49 13.83 -2.25 0.35
C MET A 49 13.33 -0.81 0.44
N VAL A 50 13.48 -0.02 -0.64
CA VAL A 50 12.98 1.37 -0.70
C VAL A 50 11.45 1.41 -0.66
N HIS A 51 10.75 0.51 -1.35
CA HIS A 51 9.29 0.40 -1.27
C HIS A 51 8.82 0.21 0.18
N ASN A 52 9.45 -0.69 0.94
CA ASN A 52 9.13 -0.82 2.36
C ASN A 52 9.49 0.44 3.16
N GLY A 53 10.57 1.14 2.83
CA GLY A 53 10.89 2.42 3.45
C GLY A 53 9.80 3.48 3.23
N ILE A 54 9.27 3.58 2.00
CA ILE A 54 8.16 4.49 1.66
C ILE A 54 6.89 4.08 2.40
N GLU A 55 6.56 2.79 2.41
CA GLU A 55 5.38 2.25 3.12
C GLU A 55 5.40 2.62 4.62
N TYR A 56 6.56 2.53 5.28
CA TYR A 56 6.70 2.94 6.68
C TYR A 56 6.46 4.45 6.87
N GLY A 57 6.94 5.26 5.93
CA GLY A 57 6.69 6.71 5.92
C GLY A 57 5.19 7.02 5.80
N ASP A 58 4.51 6.40 4.84
CA ASP A 58 3.08 6.60 4.61
C ASP A 58 2.24 6.17 5.82
N MET A 59 2.54 5.01 6.41
CA MET A 59 1.87 4.52 7.61
C MET A 59 2.05 5.48 8.80
N GLN A 60 3.26 6.03 8.98
CA GLN A 60 3.53 6.97 10.05
C GLN A 60 2.80 8.31 9.85
N LEU A 61 2.78 8.84 8.62
CA LEU A 61 2.04 10.06 8.29
C LEU A 61 0.53 9.89 8.54
N ILE A 62 -0.02 8.74 8.16
CA ILE A 62 -1.41 8.38 8.44
C ILE A 62 -1.67 8.31 9.95
N ALA A 63 -0.77 7.69 10.72
CA ALA A 63 -0.89 7.58 12.17
C ALA A 63 -0.82 8.96 12.87
N GLU A 64 0.02 9.87 12.38
CA GLU A 64 0.10 11.25 12.88
C GLU A 64 -1.18 12.05 12.56
N ALA A 65 -1.70 11.93 11.34
CA ALA A 65 -2.98 12.54 10.97
C ALA A 65 -4.11 12.03 11.88
N TYR A 66 -4.18 10.72 12.11
CA TYR A 66 -5.10 10.13 13.08
C TYR A 66 -4.92 10.73 14.48
N SER A 67 -3.69 10.81 14.99
CA SER A 67 -3.41 11.33 16.33
C SER A 67 -3.84 12.79 16.49
N LEU A 68 -3.67 13.62 15.45
CA LEU A 68 -4.11 15.02 15.46
C LEU A 68 -5.63 15.13 15.45
N LEU A 69 -6.32 14.33 14.63
CA LEU A 69 -7.79 14.34 14.56
C LEU A 69 -8.43 13.80 15.84
N LYS A 70 -7.91 12.68 16.36
CA LYS A 70 -8.43 12.02 17.57
C LYS A 70 -8.10 12.81 18.84
N GLY A 71 -6.85 13.24 19.01
CA GLY A 71 -6.38 13.89 20.24
C GLY A 71 -6.51 15.41 20.22
N GLY A 72 -6.36 16.03 19.04
CA GLY A 72 -6.44 17.49 18.88
C GLY A 72 -7.87 17.98 18.63
N LEU A 73 -8.64 17.27 17.81
CA LEU A 73 -10.03 17.64 17.48
C LEU A 73 -11.08 16.77 18.18
N ASN A 74 -10.68 15.76 18.95
CA ASN A 74 -11.58 14.85 19.68
C ASN A 74 -12.57 14.09 18.78
N LEU A 75 -12.20 13.80 17.53
CA LEU A 75 -13.07 13.03 16.64
C LEU A 75 -13.29 11.60 17.14
N THR A 76 -14.52 11.11 17.03
CA THR A 76 -14.87 9.72 17.27
C THR A 76 -14.35 8.80 16.16
N ASN A 77 -14.30 7.50 16.39
CA ASN A 77 -13.89 6.54 15.36
C ASN A 77 -14.85 6.54 14.16
N GLU A 78 -16.14 6.87 14.36
CA GLU A 78 -17.10 7.00 13.27
C GLU A 78 -16.78 8.21 12.37
N GLU A 79 -16.47 9.36 12.98
CA GLU A 79 -16.07 10.56 12.26
C GLU A 79 -14.72 10.39 11.55
N LEU A 80 -13.78 9.66 12.18
CA LEU A 80 -12.51 9.29 11.55
C LEU A 80 -12.73 8.36 10.35
N ALA A 81 -13.57 7.34 10.49
CA ALA A 81 -13.91 6.45 9.38
C ALA A 81 -14.52 7.23 8.21
N GLN A 82 -15.42 8.19 8.49
CA GLN A 82 -15.99 9.05 7.46
C GLN A 82 -14.93 9.95 6.82
N THR A 83 -14.09 10.62 7.61
CA THR A 83 -13.02 11.49 7.11
C THR A 83 -12.06 10.73 6.18
N PHE A 84 -11.58 9.56 6.60
CA PHE A 84 -10.69 8.74 5.78
C PHE A 84 -11.42 8.13 4.57
N THR A 85 -12.73 7.90 4.64
CA THR A 85 -13.54 7.54 3.47
C THR A 85 -13.57 8.67 2.44
N GLU A 86 -13.77 9.90 2.89
CA GLU A 86 -13.76 11.07 2.00
C GLU A 86 -12.38 11.27 1.36
N TRP A 87 -11.30 11.13 2.12
CA TRP A 87 -9.93 11.20 1.59
C TRP A 87 -9.64 10.12 0.57
N ASN A 88 -10.13 8.88 0.79
CA ASN A 88 -9.94 7.79 -0.14
C ASN A 88 -10.72 7.95 -1.46
N ASN A 89 -11.73 8.83 -1.49
CA ASN A 89 -12.47 9.17 -2.70
C ASN A 89 -11.83 10.35 -3.47
N GLY A 90 -10.77 10.95 -2.92
CA GLY A 90 -10.06 12.09 -3.49
C GLY A 90 -8.61 11.75 -3.85
N GLU A 91 -7.73 12.75 -3.70
CA GLU A 91 -6.32 12.66 -4.08
C GLU A 91 -5.51 11.65 -3.27
N LEU A 92 -5.98 11.30 -2.07
CA LEU A 92 -5.32 10.34 -1.17
C LEU A 92 -5.80 8.89 -1.37
N SER A 93 -6.59 8.63 -2.43
CA SER A 93 -7.04 7.29 -2.81
C SER A 93 -5.87 6.31 -2.86
N SER A 94 -5.83 5.40 -1.89
CA SER A 94 -4.73 4.43 -1.74
C SER A 94 -5.13 3.26 -0.86
N TYR A 95 -4.44 2.14 -1.02
CA TYR A 95 -4.70 0.94 -0.23
C TYR A 95 -4.56 1.18 1.28
N LEU A 96 -3.55 1.95 1.72
CA LEU A 96 -3.33 2.23 3.14
C LEU A 96 -4.44 3.10 3.74
N ILE A 97 -4.97 4.08 3.00
CA ILE A 97 -6.11 4.87 3.44
C ILE A 97 -7.39 4.00 3.49
N ASP A 98 -7.60 3.15 2.49
CA ASP A 98 -8.75 2.23 2.41
C ASP A 98 -8.81 1.26 3.60
N ILE A 99 -7.69 0.62 3.97
CA ILE A 99 -7.69 -0.25 5.15
C ILE A 99 -7.79 0.55 6.46
N THR A 100 -7.28 1.79 6.49
CA THR A 100 -7.31 2.63 7.70
C THR A 100 -8.74 3.06 8.03
N LYS A 101 -9.54 3.49 7.04
CA LYS A 101 -10.97 3.79 7.28
C LYS A 101 -11.70 2.54 7.81
N ASP A 102 -11.38 1.36 7.30
CA ASP A 102 -12.02 0.11 7.69
C ASP A 102 -11.64 -0.29 9.12
N ILE A 103 -10.39 -0.05 9.53
CA ILE A 103 -9.91 -0.29 10.90
C ILE A 103 -10.76 0.48 11.91
N PHE A 104 -11.09 1.75 11.66
CA PHE A 104 -11.91 2.55 12.57
C PHE A 104 -13.34 2.00 12.76
N THR A 105 -13.85 1.22 11.80
CA THR A 105 -15.18 0.61 11.90
C THR A 105 -15.20 -0.68 12.71
N LYS A 106 -14.03 -1.26 13.02
CA LYS A 106 -13.94 -2.49 13.81
C LYS A 106 -14.32 -2.24 15.26
N LYS A 107 -15.14 -3.16 15.77
CA LYS A 107 -15.57 -3.22 17.17
C LYS A 107 -14.87 -4.38 17.84
N ASP A 108 -14.55 -4.23 19.12
CA ASP A 108 -14.13 -5.36 19.94
C ASP A 108 -15.32 -6.27 20.31
N GLU A 109 -15.05 -7.38 21.00
CA GLU A 109 -16.07 -8.36 21.41
C GLU A 109 -17.08 -7.77 22.42
N ASP A 110 -16.66 -6.74 23.16
CA ASP A 110 -17.49 -6.02 24.11
C ASP A 110 -18.38 -4.95 23.43
N GLY A 111 -18.22 -4.78 22.10
CA GLY A 111 -18.98 -3.84 21.28
C GLY A 111 -18.47 -2.41 21.33
N ASP A 112 -17.39 -2.16 22.08
CA ASP A 112 -16.76 -0.87 22.24
C ASP A 112 -15.81 -0.58 21.06
N ARG A 113 -15.78 0.68 20.65
CA ARG A 113 -14.84 1.18 19.64
C ARG A 113 -13.76 1.97 20.36
N LYS A 114 -12.61 1.34 20.64
CA LYS A 114 -11.45 2.04 21.21
C LYS A 114 -10.83 3.00 20.19
#